data_AF-A0A183E4M5-F1
#
_entry.id   AF-A0A183E4M5-F1
#
_cell.length_a   1.000
_cell.length_b   1.000
_cell.length_c   1.000
_cell.angle_alpha   90.00
_cell.angle_beta   90.00
_cell.angle_gamma   90.00
#
_symmetry.space_group_name_H-M   'P 1'
#
loop_
_entity.id
_entity.type
_entity.pdbx_description
1 polymer ?
#
loop_
_entity_poly.entity_id
_entity_poly.type
_entity_poly.pdbx_seq_one_letter_code
_entity_poly.pdbx_strand_id
1 'polypeptide(L)'
;MNAEEGPLKTDDLLHLKEGEVFVDSESGKKYRVRKSAYSQQSISGPYGVGDPNDRSLRRLEADVLIPNRMDERVRKVECRETLAELTRCLKKEGEVVGLRKCQPELARYDECRLANYQKYLPECFMESLILVPLFRFNDPWFRQKITDEYVKERAEFRRTGRTAVERKWDEYCDYKRKKGDWASIGENANA
;
A
#
# COMPACT_ATOMS: atom_id res chain seq x y z
N MET A 1 11.08 -25.53 21.85
CA MET A 1 9.76 -24.99 22.25
C MET A 1 10.01 -23.59 22.81
N ASN A 2 10.55 -22.70 21.98
CA ASN A 2 9.87 -21.70 21.14
C ASN A 2 9.33 -20.55 21.99
N ALA A 3 10.22 -19.57 22.20
CA ALA A 3 9.90 -18.31 22.87
C ALA A 3 8.80 -17.59 22.10
N GLU A 4 7.70 -17.29 22.77
CA GLU A 4 6.54 -16.64 22.17
C GLU A 4 6.85 -15.18 21.80
N GLU A 5 7.03 -14.97 20.50
CA GLU A 5 7.15 -13.68 19.81
C GLU A 5 5.83 -12.88 19.86
N GLY A 6 5.48 -12.34 21.03
CA GLY A 6 4.38 -11.40 21.20
C GLY A 6 4.88 -9.99 21.55
N PRO A 7 4.28 -8.91 21.02
CA PRO A 7 4.74 -7.54 21.25
C PRO A 7 4.60 -7.11 22.72
N LEU A 8 5.52 -6.26 23.16
CA LEU A 8 5.34 -5.50 24.40
C LEU A 8 4.15 -4.56 24.27
N LYS A 9 3.23 -4.60 25.24
CA LYS A 9 1.98 -3.83 25.21
C LYS A 9 2.20 -2.34 25.44
N THR A 10 3.38 -1.93 25.93
CA THR A 10 3.79 -0.53 26.03
C THR A 10 5.07 -0.31 25.22
N ASP A 11 4.97 0.48 24.15
CA ASP A 11 6.14 0.92 23.38
C ASP A 11 6.93 2.02 24.10
N ASP A 12 6.52 2.40 25.31
CA ASP A 12 7.09 3.53 26.05
C ASP A 12 8.40 3.14 26.75
N LEU A 13 9.42 2.90 25.93
CA LEU A 13 10.75 2.43 26.33
C LEU A 13 11.72 3.59 26.62
N LEU A 14 11.21 4.83 26.71
CA LEU A 14 12.01 6.05 26.91
C LEU A 14 12.90 5.97 28.16
N HIS A 15 12.37 5.39 29.23
CA HIS A 15 13.06 5.31 30.53
C HIS A 15 14.04 4.14 30.67
N LEU A 16 14.00 3.17 29.76
CA LEU A 16 14.82 1.96 29.83
C LEU A 16 16.14 2.15 29.06
N LYS A 17 17.20 1.41 29.43
CA LYS A 17 18.50 1.45 28.74
C LYS A 17 18.54 0.46 27.56
N GLU A 18 19.38 0.75 26.56
CA GLU A 18 19.60 -0.18 25.44
C GLU A 18 20.11 -1.53 25.98
N GLY A 19 19.49 -2.62 25.57
CA GLY A 19 19.86 -3.97 26.00
C GLY A 19 19.37 -4.38 27.40
N GLU A 20 18.65 -3.51 28.12
CA GLU A 20 18.01 -3.84 29.40
C GLU A 20 16.93 -4.92 29.21
N VAL A 21 16.74 -5.78 30.21
CA VAL A 21 15.71 -6.83 30.18
C VAL A 21 14.45 -6.27 30.85
N PHE A 22 13.46 -5.90 30.04
CA PHE A 22 12.14 -5.50 30.50
C PHE A 22 11.28 -6.74 30.75
N VAL A 23 10.57 -6.77 31.88
CA VAL A 23 9.61 -7.84 32.18
C VAL A 23 8.22 -7.24 32.09
N ASP A 24 7.42 -7.78 31.18
CA ASP A 24 6.03 -7.35 31.05
C ASP A 24 5.23 -7.76 32.29
N SER A 25 4.52 -6.82 32.91
CA SER A 25 3.81 -7.03 34.16
C SER A 25 2.57 -7.92 34.00
N GLU A 26 1.98 -7.98 32.81
CA GLU A 26 0.80 -8.80 32.53
C GLU A 26 1.17 -10.21 32.04
N SER A 27 2.12 -10.33 31.11
CA SER A 27 2.50 -11.64 30.54
C SER A 27 3.66 -12.33 31.25
N GLY A 28 4.42 -11.63 32.10
CA GLY A 28 5.61 -12.16 32.79
C GLY A 28 6.78 -12.47 31.85
N LYS A 29 6.68 -12.10 30.56
CA LYS A 29 7.70 -12.37 29.55
C LYS A 29 8.83 -11.35 29.64
N LYS A 30 10.05 -11.82 29.41
CA LYS A 30 11.28 -11.02 29.43
C LYS A 30 11.66 -10.62 28.02
N TYR A 31 11.90 -9.33 27.80
CA TYR A 31 12.23 -8.75 26.51
C TYR A 31 13.49 -7.92 26.61
N ARG A 32 14.34 -8.00 25.58
CA ARG A 32 15.54 -7.16 25.50
C ARG A 32 15.20 -5.84 24.80
N VAL A 33 15.39 -4.72 25.49
CA VAL A 33 15.09 -3.38 24.99
C VAL A 33 16.01 -3.02 23.81
N ARG A 34 15.42 -2.50 22.73
CA ARG A 34 16.09 -1.97 21.54
C ARG A 34 15.59 -0.54 21.26
N LYS A 35 16.49 0.41 21.15
CA LYS A 35 16.27 1.84 20.87
C LYS A 35 16.52 2.14 19.39
N SER A 36 15.77 1.47 18.52
CA SER A 36 15.72 1.82 17.10
C SER A 36 14.86 3.07 16.86
N ALA A 37 15.11 3.79 15.77
CA ALA A 37 14.23 4.88 15.31
C ALA A 37 12.81 4.40 14.93
N TYR A 38 12.62 3.09 14.77
CA TYR A 38 11.34 2.44 14.45
C TYR A 38 10.78 1.72 15.68
N SER A 39 9.44 1.64 15.78
CA SER A 39 8.78 0.87 16.84
C SER A 39 9.17 -0.61 16.79
N GLN A 40 9.16 -1.30 17.94
CA GLN A 40 9.48 -2.73 17.97
C GLN A 40 8.55 -3.55 17.07
N GLN A 41 7.28 -3.15 16.97
CA GLN A 41 6.29 -3.75 16.07
C GLN A 41 6.69 -3.64 14.59
N SER A 42 7.46 -2.61 14.22
CA SER A 42 7.92 -2.40 12.84
C SER A 42 9.08 -3.32 12.43
N ILE A 43 9.78 -3.91 13.39
CA ILE A 43 10.93 -4.82 13.20
C ILE A 43 10.61 -6.26 13.64
N SER A 44 9.38 -6.50 14.08
CA SER A 44 8.91 -7.83 14.55
C SER A 44 8.59 -8.80 13.38
N GLY A 45 8.31 -10.05 13.70
CA GLY A 45 7.81 -11.07 12.77
C GLY A 45 8.88 -11.93 12.07
N PRO A 46 8.46 -12.97 11.32
CA PRO A 46 9.35 -14.02 10.80
C PRO A 46 10.40 -13.52 9.80
N TYR A 47 10.14 -12.40 9.14
CA TYR A 47 11.06 -11.77 8.18
C TYR A 47 11.57 -10.39 8.66
N GLY A 48 11.32 -10.01 9.91
CA GLY A 48 11.77 -8.73 10.47
C GLY A 48 11.17 -7.47 9.82
N VAL A 49 10.03 -7.61 9.12
CA VAL A 49 9.33 -6.54 8.38
C VAL A 49 8.00 -6.11 9.04
N GLY A 50 7.79 -6.55 10.29
CA GLY A 50 6.65 -6.26 11.13
C GLY A 50 5.76 -7.48 11.39
N ASP A 51 4.92 -7.38 12.42
CA ASP A 51 3.99 -8.44 12.83
C ASP A 51 2.89 -8.66 11.77
N PRO A 52 2.72 -9.90 11.24
CA PRO A 52 1.65 -10.22 10.31
C PRO A 52 0.22 -9.98 10.81
N ASN A 53 -0.01 -10.06 12.12
CA ASN A 53 -1.35 -9.96 12.71
C ASN A 53 -1.69 -8.53 13.14
N ASP A 54 -0.71 -7.62 13.08
CA ASP A 54 -0.93 -6.20 13.32
C ASP A 54 -1.79 -5.60 12.18
N ARG A 55 -2.98 -5.11 12.55
CA ARG A 55 -3.94 -4.41 11.66
C ARG A 55 -3.89 -2.89 11.81
N SER A 56 -3.03 -2.34 12.67
CA SER A 56 -2.90 -0.89 12.81
C SER A 56 -2.35 -0.27 11.53
N LEU A 57 -2.76 0.96 11.24
CA LEU A 57 -2.23 1.73 10.13
C LEU A 57 -1.18 2.72 10.63
N ARG A 58 -0.03 2.74 9.96
CA ARG A 58 0.96 3.79 10.13
C ARG A 58 0.46 5.07 9.49
N ARG A 59 0.95 6.22 9.97
CA ARG A 59 0.56 7.53 9.43
C ARG A 59 0.75 7.63 7.91
N LEU A 60 1.90 7.18 7.40
CA LEU A 60 2.17 7.14 5.96
C LEU A 60 1.16 6.28 5.19
N GLU A 61 0.72 5.16 5.78
CA GLU A 61 -0.23 4.25 5.15
C GLU A 61 -1.62 4.88 5.10
N ALA A 62 -2.04 5.50 6.22
CA ALA A 62 -3.35 6.14 6.35
C ALA A 62 -3.49 7.43 5.52
N ASP A 63 -2.43 8.24 5.47
CA ASP A 63 -2.46 9.59 4.89
C ASP A 63 -2.00 9.62 3.42
N VAL A 64 -1.19 8.64 2.97
CA VAL A 64 -0.59 8.65 1.62
C VAL A 64 -0.90 7.37 0.84
N LEU A 65 -0.55 6.19 1.36
CA LEU A 65 -0.65 4.95 0.56
C LEU A 65 -2.09 4.54 0.25
N ILE A 66 -2.97 4.55 1.26
CA ILE A 66 -4.38 4.21 1.07
C ILE A 66 -5.06 5.22 0.14
N PRO A 67 -4.93 6.55 0.35
CA PRO A 67 -5.42 7.55 -0.60
C PRO A 67 -4.93 7.36 -2.03
N ASN A 68 -3.65 7.05 -2.23
CA ASN A 68 -3.09 6.81 -3.57
C ASN A 68 -3.70 5.56 -4.22
N ARG A 69 -3.93 4.48 -3.45
CA ARG A 69 -4.60 3.27 -3.96
C ARG A 69 -6.07 3.52 -4.29
N MET A 70 -6.75 4.32 -3.49
CA MET A 70 -8.14 4.73 -3.76
C MET A 70 -8.21 5.53 -5.05
N ASP A 71 -7.33 6.51 -5.22
CA ASP A 71 -7.24 7.31 -6.43
C ASP A 71 -6.90 6.42 -7.65
N GLU A 72 -5.93 5.50 -7.54
CA GLU A 72 -5.62 4.54 -8.60
C GLU A 72 -6.85 3.71 -9.01
N ARG A 73 -7.66 3.27 -8.04
CA ARG A 73 -8.91 2.54 -8.29
C ARG A 73 -9.91 3.41 -9.05
N VAL A 74 -10.12 4.65 -8.62
CA VAL A 74 -11.03 5.60 -9.29
C VAL A 74 -10.56 5.85 -10.71
N ARG A 75 -9.26 6.05 -10.94
CA ARG A 75 -8.71 6.27 -12.29
C ARG A 75 -8.88 5.07 -13.21
N LYS A 76 -8.55 3.86 -12.73
CA LYS A 76 -8.49 2.66 -13.57
C LYS A 76 -9.83 1.97 -13.79
N VAL A 77 -10.76 2.12 -12.85
CA VAL A 77 -12.01 1.34 -12.85
C VAL A 77 -13.20 2.25 -13.05
N GLU A 78 -13.41 3.22 -12.17
CA GLU A 78 -14.59 4.10 -12.22
C GLU A 78 -14.53 5.04 -13.44
N CYS A 79 -13.41 5.75 -13.61
CA CYS A 79 -13.19 6.71 -14.70
C CYS A 79 -12.43 6.10 -15.89
N ARG A 80 -12.54 4.78 -16.11
CA ARG A 80 -11.79 4.08 -17.17
C ARG A 80 -12.10 4.63 -18.57
N GLU A 81 -13.35 4.95 -18.84
CA GLU A 81 -13.81 5.39 -20.16
C GLU A 81 -13.30 6.79 -20.49
N THR A 82 -13.48 7.75 -19.58
CA THR A 82 -12.97 9.12 -19.74
C THR A 82 -11.44 9.15 -19.78
N LEU A 83 -10.77 8.31 -18.99
CA LEU A 83 -9.32 8.14 -19.06
C LEU A 83 -8.86 7.58 -20.42
N ALA A 84 -9.61 6.63 -20.99
CA ALA A 84 -9.30 6.06 -22.30
C ALA A 84 -9.46 7.06 -23.44
N GLU A 85 -10.47 7.93 -23.39
CA GLU A 85 -10.66 9.04 -24.32
C GLU A 85 -9.50 10.02 -24.28
N LEU A 86 -9.11 10.47 -23.07
CA LEU A 86 -7.96 11.35 -22.87
C LEU A 86 -6.67 10.71 -23.40
N THR A 87 -6.43 9.44 -23.05
CA THR A 87 -5.25 8.69 -23.52
C THR A 87 -5.22 8.58 -25.04
N ARG A 88 -6.39 8.39 -25.67
CA ARG A 88 -6.50 8.33 -27.14
C ARG A 88 -6.16 9.67 -27.79
N CYS A 89 -6.63 10.78 -27.21
CA CYS A 89 -6.29 12.12 -27.69
C CYS A 89 -4.78 12.41 -27.55
N LEU A 90 -4.20 12.16 -26.38
CA LEU A 90 -2.77 12.36 -26.13
C LEU A 90 -1.88 11.53 -27.06
N LYS A 91 -2.28 10.28 -27.35
CA LYS A 91 -1.58 9.43 -28.32
C LYS A 91 -1.67 9.93 -29.76
N LYS A 92 -2.77 10.59 -30.12
CA LYS A 92 -3.00 11.10 -31.48
C LYS A 92 -2.27 12.41 -31.74
N GLU A 93 -2.35 13.35 -30.82
CA GLU A 93 -1.81 14.71 -30.98
C GLU A 93 -0.34 14.83 -30.54
N GLY A 94 0.18 13.84 -29.80
CA GLY A 94 1.53 13.84 -29.24
C GLY A 94 1.63 14.60 -27.92
N GLU A 95 2.67 14.34 -27.12
CA GLU A 95 2.76 14.79 -25.72
C GLU A 95 2.79 16.31 -25.55
N VAL A 96 3.45 17.04 -26.45
CA VAL A 96 3.64 18.50 -26.34
C VAL A 96 2.38 19.28 -26.76
N VAL A 97 1.76 18.88 -27.88
CA VAL A 97 0.58 19.58 -28.43
C VAL A 97 -0.72 19.07 -27.80
N GLY A 98 -0.74 17.79 -27.42
CA GLY A 98 -1.87 17.14 -26.77
C GLY A 98 -2.28 17.79 -25.46
N LEU A 99 -1.33 18.32 -24.66
CA LEU A 99 -1.67 19.04 -23.43
C LEU A 99 -2.58 20.26 -23.64
N ARG A 100 -2.50 20.92 -24.81
CA ARG A 100 -3.38 22.07 -25.13
C ARG A 100 -4.64 21.66 -25.88
N LYS A 101 -4.52 20.72 -26.83
CA LYS A 101 -5.66 20.30 -27.66
C LYS A 101 -6.62 19.36 -26.94
N CYS A 102 -6.12 18.52 -26.05
CA CYS A 102 -6.89 17.51 -25.31
C CYS A 102 -7.46 18.06 -23.98
N GLN A 103 -7.54 19.38 -23.83
CA GLN A 103 -8.19 20.04 -22.70
C GLN A 103 -9.66 19.62 -22.49
N PRO A 104 -10.51 19.42 -23.52
CA PRO A 104 -11.89 19.02 -23.28
C PRO A 104 -12.01 17.57 -22.77
N GLU A 105 -11.19 16.65 -23.27
CA GLU A 105 -11.11 15.28 -22.73
C GLU A 105 -10.58 15.27 -21.30
N LEU A 106 -9.60 16.14 -21.00
CA LEU A 106 -9.07 16.31 -19.65
C LEU A 106 -10.16 16.83 -18.69
N ALA A 107 -10.95 17.82 -19.11
CA ALA A 107 -12.04 18.36 -18.30
C ALA A 107 -13.09 17.28 -17.96
N ARG A 108 -13.46 16.43 -18.93
CA ARG A 108 -14.39 15.29 -18.70
C ARG A 108 -13.80 14.26 -17.73
N TYR A 109 -12.51 13.98 -17.83
CA TYR A 109 -11.82 13.09 -16.92
C TYR A 109 -11.73 13.66 -15.50
N ASP A 110 -11.37 14.94 -15.38
CA ASP A 110 -11.31 15.64 -14.10
C ASP A 110 -12.70 15.74 -13.46
N GLU A 111 -13.76 15.98 -14.24
CA GLU A 111 -15.14 15.94 -13.77
C GLU A 111 -15.52 14.56 -13.22
N CYS A 112 -15.21 13.47 -13.94
CA CYS A 112 -15.46 12.12 -13.43
C CYS A 112 -14.71 11.87 -12.11
N ARG A 113 -13.45 12.29 -12.06
CA ARG A 113 -12.59 12.10 -10.88
C ARG A 113 -13.12 12.92 -9.70
N LEU A 114 -13.47 14.18 -9.94
CA LEU A 114 -14.06 15.08 -8.95
C LEU A 114 -15.44 14.59 -8.51
N ALA A 115 -16.32 14.11 -9.39
CA ALA A 115 -17.63 13.57 -9.01
C ALA A 115 -17.49 12.36 -8.10
N ASN A 116 -16.53 11.46 -8.38
CA ASN A 116 -16.22 10.32 -7.51
C ASN A 116 -15.56 10.74 -6.19
N TYR A 117 -14.95 11.92 -6.10
CA TYR A 117 -14.43 12.48 -4.85
C TYR A 117 -15.46 13.34 -4.10
N GLN A 118 -16.35 14.04 -4.81
CA GLN A 118 -17.29 15.05 -4.32
C GLN A 118 -18.67 14.49 -3.99
N LYS A 119 -19.03 13.30 -4.50
CA LYS A 119 -20.11 12.47 -3.93
C LYS A 119 -19.96 12.24 -2.41
N TYR A 120 -18.79 12.56 -1.86
CA TYR A 120 -18.36 12.27 -0.51
C TYR A 120 -17.78 13.51 0.19
N LEU A 121 -18.35 14.70 0.02
CA LEU A 121 -17.99 15.91 0.79
C LEU A 121 -19.20 16.43 1.57
N PRO A 122 -19.08 16.77 2.87
CA PRO A 122 -20.08 17.62 3.53
C PRO A 122 -19.96 19.06 3.01
N GLU A 123 -21.09 19.77 2.89
CA GLU A 123 -21.18 21.15 2.35
C GLU A 123 -20.35 22.20 3.13
N CYS A 124 -19.82 21.88 4.32
CA CYS A 124 -19.32 22.86 5.28
C CYS A 124 -17.81 23.20 5.19
N PHE A 125 -17.08 22.84 4.13
CA PHE A 125 -15.63 23.09 4.05
C PHE A 125 -15.23 23.87 2.79
N MET A 126 -15.81 25.06 2.62
CA MET A 126 -15.78 25.84 1.38
C MET A 126 -15.27 27.26 1.60
N GLU A 127 -14.06 27.47 2.16
CA GLU A 127 -13.47 28.83 2.18
C GLU A 127 -11.95 28.95 1.93
N SER A 128 -11.18 27.88 1.70
CA SER A 128 -9.79 28.08 1.22
C SER A 128 -9.38 27.08 0.14
N LEU A 129 -9.25 27.58 -1.09
CA LEU A 129 -9.02 26.85 -2.33
C LEU A 129 -7.52 26.57 -2.59
N ILE A 130 -6.68 26.46 -1.55
CA ILE A 130 -5.21 26.39 -1.75
C ILE A 130 -4.61 25.01 -1.39
N LEU A 131 -5.40 24.06 -0.87
CA LEU A 131 -4.88 22.74 -0.48
C LEU A 131 -5.79 21.57 -0.88
N VAL A 132 -6.22 21.55 -2.16
CA VAL A 132 -7.08 20.49 -2.71
C VAL A 132 -6.46 19.06 -2.79
N PRO A 133 -5.13 18.79 -2.71
CA PRO A 133 -4.68 17.40 -2.84
C PRO A 133 -4.73 16.59 -1.52
N LEU A 134 -5.16 17.19 -0.41
CA LEU A 134 -5.33 16.48 0.86
C LEU A 134 -6.75 16.67 1.39
N PHE A 135 -7.39 15.57 1.78
CA PHE A 135 -8.67 15.47 2.53
C PHE A 135 -9.96 15.57 1.69
N ARG A 136 -10.93 14.65 1.80
CA ARG A 136 -11.08 13.46 2.65
C ARG A 136 -12.19 12.63 1.99
N PHE A 137 -11.88 11.41 1.57
CA PHE A 137 -12.87 10.47 1.04
C PHE A 137 -13.90 10.14 2.13
N ASN A 138 -15.12 10.67 2.04
CA ASN A 138 -16.20 10.42 3.00
C ASN A 138 -17.06 9.18 2.65
N ASP A 139 -16.55 8.24 1.85
CA ASP A 139 -17.12 6.90 1.76
C ASP A 139 -16.37 5.99 2.74
N PRO A 140 -16.91 5.77 3.96
CA PRO A 140 -16.22 4.97 4.96
C PRO A 140 -16.06 3.52 4.47
N TRP A 141 -17.01 3.02 3.68
CA TRP A 141 -17.02 1.65 3.17
C TRP A 141 -15.99 1.45 2.08
N PHE A 142 -15.87 2.38 1.13
CA PHE A 142 -14.85 2.31 0.10
C PHE A 142 -13.45 2.42 0.69
N ARG A 143 -13.23 3.37 1.62
CA ARG A 143 -11.95 3.50 2.32
C ARG A 143 -11.64 2.25 3.14
N GLN A 144 -12.63 1.70 3.85
CA GLN A 144 -12.47 0.47 4.63
C GLN A 144 -12.10 -0.71 3.73
N LYS A 145 -12.78 -0.87 2.59
CA LYS A 145 -12.47 -1.94 1.63
C LYS A 145 -11.02 -1.86 1.13
N ILE A 146 -10.57 -0.69 0.67
CA ILE A 146 -9.19 -0.51 0.20
C ILE A 146 -8.18 -0.69 1.36
N THR A 147 -8.55 -0.27 2.57
CA THR A 147 -7.74 -0.49 3.76
C THR A 147 -7.61 -1.97 4.07
N ASP A 148 -8.69 -2.74 4.03
CA ASP A 148 -8.69 -4.17 4.31
C ASP A 148 -7.91 -4.95 3.25
N GLU A 149 -8.04 -4.60 1.96
CA GLU A 149 -7.22 -5.14 0.87
C GLU A 149 -5.73 -4.84 1.12
N TYR A 150 -5.38 -3.60 1.47
CA TYR A 150 -4.01 -3.21 1.80
C TYR A 150 -3.45 -3.97 3.01
N VAL A 151 -4.20 -4.05 4.11
CA VAL A 151 -3.79 -4.74 5.33
C VAL A 151 -3.59 -6.23 5.06
N LYS A 152 -4.46 -6.84 4.24
CA LYS A 152 -4.32 -8.24 3.83
C LYS A 152 -3.03 -8.48 3.05
N GLU A 153 -2.75 -7.67 2.04
CA GLU A 153 -1.51 -7.78 1.25
C GLU A 153 -0.27 -7.55 2.12
N ARG A 154 -0.31 -6.56 3.01
CA ARG A 154 0.77 -6.27 3.97
C ARG A 154 1.00 -7.44 4.91
N ALA A 155 -0.07 -8.04 5.45
CA ALA A 155 0.01 -9.20 6.32
C ALA A 155 0.64 -10.39 5.58
N GLU A 156 0.22 -10.66 4.33
CA GLU A 156 0.82 -11.73 3.50
C GLU A 156 2.31 -11.50 3.24
N PHE A 157 2.71 -10.27 2.92
CA PHE A 157 4.12 -9.90 2.79
C PHE A 157 4.89 -10.13 4.10
N ARG A 158 4.35 -9.70 5.24
CA ARG A 158 4.96 -9.95 6.56
C ARG A 158 5.07 -11.44 6.91
N ARG A 159 4.12 -12.28 6.47
CA ARG A 159 4.15 -13.75 6.68
C ARG A 159 5.11 -14.49 5.78
N THR A 160 5.30 -14.02 4.54
CA THR A 160 5.97 -14.81 3.48
C THR A 160 7.26 -14.19 2.97
N GLY A 161 7.49 -12.91 3.26
CA GLY A 161 8.57 -12.12 2.67
C GLY A 161 8.39 -11.81 1.19
N ARG A 162 7.25 -12.19 0.56
CA ARG A 162 7.01 -12.04 -0.88
C ARG A 162 5.83 -11.12 -1.18
N THR A 163 5.99 -10.24 -2.16
CA THR A 163 4.95 -9.35 -2.67
C THR A 163 3.91 -10.12 -3.49
N ALA A 164 2.75 -9.51 -3.74
CA ALA A 164 1.72 -10.09 -4.61
C ALA A 164 2.20 -10.27 -6.06
N VAL A 165 3.11 -9.40 -6.53
CA VAL A 165 3.69 -9.48 -7.87
C VAL A 165 4.67 -10.64 -7.97
N GLU A 166 5.57 -10.80 -6.99
CA GLU A 166 6.52 -11.92 -6.94
C GLU A 166 5.81 -13.26 -6.91
N ARG A 167 4.72 -13.39 -6.13
CA ARG A 167 3.93 -14.63 -6.10
C ARG A 167 3.30 -14.96 -7.45
N LYS A 168 2.71 -13.96 -8.12
CA LYS A 168 2.15 -14.16 -9.47
C LYS A 168 3.22 -14.49 -10.50
N TRP A 169 4.41 -13.91 -10.35
CA TRP A 169 5.55 -14.22 -11.20
C TRP A 169 6.03 -15.66 -10.99
N ASP A 170 6.16 -16.10 -9.74
CA ASP A 170 6.50 -17.48 -9.38
C ASP A 170 5.47 -18.46 -9.96
N GLU A 171 4.17 -18.19 -9.80
CA GLU A 171 3.08 -18.97 -10.38
C GLU A 171 3.16 -19.05 -11.91
N TYR A 172 3.46 -17.93 -12.57
CA TYR A 172 3.64 -17.87 -14.03
C TYR A 172 4.88 -18.66 -14.49
N CYS A 173 6.00 -18.52 -13.79
CA CYS A 173 7.22 -19.29 -14.05
C CYS A 173 6.97 -20.80 -13.89
N ASP A 174 6.25 -21.22 -12.83
CA ASP A 174 5.89 -22.61 -12.62
C ASP A 174 4.94 -23.15 -13.69
N TYR A 175 3.95 -22.35 -14.10
CA TYR A 175 3.08 -22.66 -15.23
C TYR A 175 3.88 -22.88 -16.52
N LYS A 176 4.82 -21.97 -16.83
CA LYS A 176 5.67 -22.06 -18.03
C LYS A 176 6.63 -23.26 -17.98
N ARG A 177 7.18 -23.56 -16.81
CA ARG A 177 8.01 -24.75 -16.58
C ARG A 177 7.22 -26.04 -16.85
N LYS A 178 5.99 -26.14 -16.34
CA LYS A 178 5.10 -27.30 -16.57
C LYS A 178 4.69 -27.48 -18.02
N LYS A 179 4.52 -26.39 -18.76
CA LYS A 179 4.14 -26.42 -20.18
C LYS A 179 5.29 -26.84 -21.10
N GLY A 180 6.54 -26.78 -20.64
CA GLY A 180 7.72 -27.09 -21.46
C GLY A 180 8.17 -25.95 -22.37
N ASP A 181 7.59 -24.74 -22.23
CA ASP A 181 7.98 -23.55 -23.01
C ASP A 181 9.29 -22.91 -22.50
N TRP A 182 9.73 -23.27 -21.29
CA TRP A 182 10.96 -22.75 -20.69
C TRP A 182 12.13 -23.67 -21.03
N ALA A 183 12.69 -23.52 -22.23
CA ALA A 183 13.98 -24.13 -22.56
C ALA A 183 15.02 -23.63 -21.53
N SER A 184 15.78 -24.59 -20.99
CA SER A 184 16.77 -24.43 -19.93
C SER A 184 17.79 -23.31 -20.22
N ILE A 185 17.56 -22.11 -19.68
CA ILE A 185 18.66 -21.19 -19.35
C ILE A 185 19.35 -21.81 -18.13
N GLY A 186 20.24 -22.79 -18.33
CA GLY A 186 20.92 -23.43 -17.20
C GLY A 186 21.68 -24.73 -17.45
N GLU A 187 21.76 -25.27 -18.67
CA GLU A 187 22.65 -26.39 -18.97
C GLU A 187 23.60 -25.97 -20.09
N ASN A 188 24.56 -25.07 -19.78
CA ASN A 188 25.84 -24.86 -20.48
C ASN A 188 26.61 -23.68 -19.83
N ALA A 189 26.76 -23.71 -18.51
CA ALA A 189 27.65 -22.78 -17.80
C ALA A 189 28.46 -23.57 -16.77
N ASN A 190 29.18 -24.60 -17.26
CA ASN A 190 30.34 -25.24 -16.65
C ASN A 190 30.93 -26.20 -17.70
N ALA A 191 31.70 -25.64 -18.63
CA ALA A 191 32.68 -26.35 -19.46
C ALA A 191 34.04 -25.71 -19.19
#